data_AF-A0AA51F5Q3-F1
#
_entry.id   AF-A0AA51F5Q3-F1
#
_cell.length_a   1.000
_cell.length_b   1.000
_cell.length_c   1.000
_cell.angle_alpha   90.00
_cell.angle_beta   90.00
_cell.angle_gamma   90.00
#
_symmetry.space_group_name_H-M   'P 1'
#
loop_
_entity.id
_entity.type
_entity.pdbx_description
1 polymer ?
#
loop_
_entity_poly.entity_id
_entity_poly.type
_entity_poly.pdbx_seq_one_letter_code
_entity_poly.pdbx_strand_id
1 'polypeptide(L)'
;ENDVAAIDINMGCPKEFSVKGGMGVALMEDSTTAYNILKALVDNITVSVTCKIRIFDTAEKTLDLVNKLVKTGIKAIAIHG
;
A
#
# COMPACT_ATOMS: atom_id res chain seq x y z
N GLU A 1 16.44 6.55 -4.28
CA GLU A 1 16.09 5.86 -5.54
C GLU A 1 17.32 5.43 -6.36
N ASN A 2 18.47 6.07 -6.18
CA ASN A 2 19.66 5.83 -7.03
C ASN A 2 20.30 4.43 -6.93
N ASP A 3 20.00 3.67 -5.87
CA ASP A 3 20.64 2.37 -5.58
C ASP A 3 19.65 1.18 -5.58
N VAL A 4 18.38 1.42 -5.90
CA VAL A 4 17.32 0.39 -5.85
C VAL A 4 16.51 0.41 -7.14
N ALA A 5 16.02 -0.76 -7.55
CA ALA A 5 15.15 -0.86 -8.73
C ALA A 5 13.70 -0.41 -8.46
N ALA A 6 13.25 -0.49 -7.21
CA ALA A 6 11.89 -0.18 -6.80
C ALA A 6 11.80 0.12 -5.29
N ILE A 7 10.70 0.76 -4.89
CA ILE A 7 10.28 0.97 -3.51
C ILE A 7 8.94 0.29 -3.28
N ASP A 8 8.86 -0.59 -2.29
CA ASP A 8 7.62 -1.26 -1.88
C ASP A 8 7.11 -0.74 -0.54
N ILE A 9 5.80 -0.45 -0.47
CA ILE A 9 5.16 0.01 0.77
C ILE A 9 4.42 -1.14 1.45
N ASN A 10 4.83 -1.42 2.69
CA ASN A 10 4.18 -2.41 3.53
C ASN A 10 2.87 -1.87 4.10
N MET A 11 1.76 -2.40 3.60
CA MET A 11 0.40 -2.17 4.06
C MET A 11 -0.24 -3.47 4.57
N GLY A 12 0.56 -4.42 5.08
CA GLY A 12 0.07 -5.77 5.42
C GLY A 12 0.60 -6.36 6.73
N CYS A 13 1.46 -5.66 7.47
CA CYS A 13 1.97 -6.13 8.76
C CYS A 13 0.91 -5.97 9.86
N PRO A 14 0.47 -7.05 10.54
CA PRO A 14 -0.52 -6.98 11.62
C PRO A 14 0.12 -6.83 13.01
N LYS A 15 1.45 -6.81 13.12
CA LYS A 15 2.12 -6.76 14.42
C LYS A 15 1.80 -5.45 15.14
N GLU A 16 1.58 -5.54 16.44
CA GLU A 16 1.11 -4.44 17.28
C GLU A 16 1.95 -3.16 17.15
N PHE A 17 3.28 -3.27 17.08
CA PHE A 17 4.17 -2.11 16.91
C PHE A 17 3.90 -1.35 15.59
N SER A 18 3.55 -2.08 14.52
CA SER A 18 3.22 -1.51 13.21
C SER A 18 1.87 -0.80 13.29
N VAL A 19 0.87 -1.49 13.85
CA VAL A 19 -0.49 -0.97 13.96
C VAL A 19 -0.55 0.27 14.83
N LYS A 20 0.09 0.25 16.01
CA LYS A 20 0.19 1.43 16.90
C LYS A 20 0.93 2.60 16.25
N GLY A 21 1.84 2.32 15.32
CA GLY A 21 2.52 3.34 14.52
C GLY A 21 1.73 3.83 13.31
N GLY A 22 0.49 3.38 13.11
CA GLY A 22 -0.31 3.74 11.92
C GLY A 22 0.21 3.14 10.61
N MET A 23 1.02 2.07 10.69
CA MET A 23 1.66 1.39 9.56
C MET A 23 1.07 -0.01 9.32
N GLY A 24 1.41 -0.64 8.20
CA GLY A 24 0.98 -2.01 7.92
C GLY A 24 -0.54 -2.06 7.71
N VAL A 25 -1.22 -3.01 8.36
CA VAL A 25 -2.69 -3.17 8.18
C VAL A 25 -3.50 -1.94 8.64
N ALA A 26 -2.94 -1.08 9.50
CA ALA A 26 -3.61 0.17 9.87
C ALA A 26 -3.83 1.11 8.66
N LEU A 27 -2.94 1.06 7.66
CA LEU A 27 -3.11 1.79 6.40
C LEU A 27 -4.21 1.19 5.51
N MET A 28 -4.57 -0.08 5.69
CA MET A 28 -5.71 -0.67 4.97
C MET A 28 -7.03 -0.10 5.50
N GLU A 29 -7.13 0.10 6.81
CA GLU A 29 -8.28 0.73 7.46
C GLU A 29 -8.38 2.22 7.08
N ASP A 30 -7.26 2.95 7.14
CA ASP A 30 -7.16 4.32 6.62
C ASP A 30 -6.65 4.35 5.16
N SER A 31 -7.50 3.85 4.27
CA SER A 31 -7.18 3.78 2.84
C SER A 31 -6.93 5.16 2.18
N THR A 32 -7.35 6.26 2.82
CA THR A 32 -7.09 7.63 2.32
C THR A 32 -5.65 8.02 2.57
N THR A 33 -5.13 7.77 3.77
CA THR A 33 -3.71 7.94 4.06
C THR A 33 -2.85 7.05 3.18
N ALA A 34 -3.23 5.78 2.99
CA ALA A 34 -2.54 4.87 2.08
C ALA A 34 -2.47 5.41 0.64
N TYR A 35 -3.59 5.91 0.11
CA TYR A 35 -3.64 6.54 -1.21
C TYR A 35 -2.69 7.74 -1.31
N ASN A 36 -2.73 8.65 -0.32
CA ASN A 36 -1.92 9.86 -0.33
C ASN A 36 -0.42 9.54 -0.27
N ILE A 37 -0.01 8.54 0.53
CA ILE A 37 1.39 8.07 0.59
C ILE A 37 1.85 7.57 -0.78
N LEU A 38 1.09 6.66 -1.39
CA LEU A 38 1.45 6.10 -2.69
C LEU A 38 1.46 7.16 -3.78
N LYS A 39 0.47 8.05 -3.80
CA LYS A 39 0.39 9.13 -4.78
C LYS A 39 1.58 10.07 -4.67
N ALA A 40 1.93 10.49 -3.45
CA ALA A 40 3.09 11.33 -3.21
C ALA A 40 4.40 10.65 -3.66
N LEU A 41 4.57 9.36 -3.40
CA LEU A 41 5.74 8.62 -3.87
C LEU A 41 5.78 8.55 -5.40
N VAL A 42 4.70 8.09 -6.03
CA VAL A 42 4.61 7.96 -7.49
C VAL A 42 4.89 9.29 -8.21
N ASP A 43 4.43 10.41 -7.64
CA ASP A 43 4.61 11.73 -8.26
C ASP A 43 6.03 12.31 -8.11
N ASN A 44 6.81 11.82 -7.15
CA ASN A 44 8.09 12.46 -6.76
C ASN A 44 9.31 11.55 -6.91
N ILE A 45 9.15 10.27 -7.24
CA ILE A 45 10.27 9.34 -7.45
C ILE A 45 10.20 8.72 -8.85
N THR A 46 11.37 8.46 -9.41
CA THR A 46 11.55 7.91 -10.76
C THR A 46 11.57 6.39 -10.79
N VAL A 47 12.00 5.74 -9.70
CA VAL A 47 11.95 4.28 -9.57
C VAL A 47 10.53 3.78 -9.35
N SER A 48 10.28 2.51 -9.66
CA SER A 48 8.93 1.94 -9.55
C SER A 48 8.45 1.91 -8.10
N VAL A 49 7.21 2.37 -7.85
CA VAL A 49 6.52 2.22 -6.57
C VAL A 49 5.58 1.02 -6.63
N THR A 50 5.64 0.15 -5.62
CA THR A 50 4.72 -0.97 -5.43
C THR A 50 4.16 -0.96 -4.01
N CYS A 51 3.13 -1.77 -3.74
CA CYS A 51 2.70 -2.00 -2.38
C CYS A 51 2.31 -3.46 -2.12
N LYS A 52 2.32 -3.81 -0.83
CA LYS A 52 1.90 -5.13 -0.36
C LYS A 52 0.80 -5.00 0.68
N ILE A 53 -0.36 -5.63 0.42
CA ILE A 53 -1.54 -5.66 1.30
C ILE A 53 -1.87 -7.09 1.79
N ARG A 54 -2.96 -7.20 2.56
CA ARG A 54 -3.69 -8.44 2.84
C ARG A 54 -5.09 -8.40 2.20
N ILE A 55 -5.78 -9.53 2.18
CA ILE A 55 -7.23 -9.54 1.93
C ILE A 55 -8.01 -9.05 3.15
N PHE A 56 -9.18 -8.50 2.90
CA PHE A 56 -10.22 -8.30 3.91
C PHE A 56 -11.07 -9.58 4.08
N ASP A 57 -12.00 -9.52 5.03
CA ASP A 57 -13.04 -10.54 5.25
C ASP A 57 -13.93 -10.78 4.03
N THR A 58 -14.08 -9.79 3.16
CA THR A 58 -14.81 -9.92 1.89
C THR A 58 -13.96 -9.56 0.67
N ALA A 59 -14.25 -10.24 -0.44
CA ALA A 59 -13.62 -9.93 -1.73
C ALA A 59 -13.96 -8.51 -2.20
N GLU A 60 -15.17 -8.03 -1.93
CA GLU A 60 -15.62 -6.68 -2.30
C GLU A 60 -14.78 -5.59 -1.61
N LYS A 61 -14.59 -5.67 -0.28
CA LYS A 61 -13.73 -4.72 0.45
C LYS A 61 -12.28 -4.77 -0.04
N THR A 62 -11.78 -5.96 -0.36
CA THR A 62 -10.44 -6.12 -0.93
C THR A 62 -10.36 -5.42 -2.28
N LEU A 63 -11.35 -5.62 -3.15
CA LEU A 63 -11.42 -5.01 -4.47
C LEU A 63 -11.54 -3.48 -4.39
N ASP A 64 -12.31 -2.94 -3.45
CA ASP A 64 -12.44 -1.50 -3.22
C ASP A 64 -11.11 -0.86 -2.83
N LEU A 65 -10.39 -1.48 -1.89
CA LEU A 65 -9.05 -1.02 -1.53
C LEU A 65 -8.11 -1.07 -2.74
N VAL A 66 -8.05 -2.21 -3.44
CA VAL A 66 -7.19 -2.39 -4.63
C VAL A 66 -7.51 -1.32 -5.68
N ASN A 67 -8.78 -1.11 -6.02
CA ASN A 67 -9.22 -0.11 -6.99
C ASN A 67 -8.83 1.31 -6.59
N LYS A 68 -8.82 1.63 -5.29
CA LYS A 68 -8.34 2.92 -4.79
C LYS A 68 -6.82 3.03 -4.94
N LEU A 69 -6.05 2.03 -4.52
CA LEU A 69 -4.59 2.08 -4.54
C LEU A 69 -4.02 2.10 -5.97
N VAL A 70 -4.60 1.35 -6.92
CA VAL A 70 -4.09 1.33 -8.31
C VAL A 70 -4.23 2.67 -9.02
N LYS A 71 -5.20 3.50 -8.65
CA LYS A 71 -5.39 4.86 -9.20
C LYS A 71 -4.22 5.81 -8.88
N THR A 72 -3.38 5.47 -7.92
CA THR A 72 -2.19 6.26 -7.56
C THR A 72 -1.08 6.16 -8.62
N GLY A 73 -1.09 5.10 -9.44
CA GLY A 73 -0.06 4.83 -10.45
C GLY A 73 1.02 3.82 -10.02
N ILE A 74 0.84 3.11 -8.90
CA ILE A 74 1.71 1.99 -8.52
C ILE A 74 1.86 0.96 -9.65
N LYS A 75 3.05 0.37 -9.75
CA LYS A 75 3.40 -0.58 -10.83
C LYS A 75 2.95 -2.00 -10.57
N ALA A 76 2.84 -2.39 -9.30
CA ALA A 76 2.37 -3.70 -8.88
C ALA A 76 1.78 -3.65 -7.47
N ILE A 77 0.91 -4.62 -7.20
CA ILE A 77 0.35 -4.87 -5.87
C ILE A 77 0.52 -6.35 -5.51
N ALA A 78 1.13 -6.62 -4.37
CA ALA A 78 1.26 -7.96 -3.81
C ALA A 78 0.19 -8.19 -2.74
N ILE A 79 -0.49 -9.34 -2.77
CA ILE A 79 -1.61 -9.64 -1.86
C ILE A 79 -1.30 -10.92 -1.09
N HIS A 80 -1.39 -10.84 0.24
CA HIS A 80 -1.39 -12.00 1.12
C HIS A 80 -2.84 -12.39 1.41
N GLY A 81 -3.25 -13.56 0.91
CA GLY A 81 -4.55 -14.19 1.18
C GLY A 81 -4.67 -14.76 2.58
#